data_AF-A0A7W6BTZ7-F1
#
_entry.id   AF-A0A7W6BTZ7-F1
#
_cell.length_a   1.000
_cell.length_b   1.000
_cell.length_c   1.000
_cell.angle_alpha   90.00
_cell.angle_beta   90.00
_cell.angle_gamma   90.00
#
_symmetry.space_group_name_H-M   'P 1'
#
loop_
_entity.id
_entity.type
_entity.pdbx_description
1 polymer ?
#
loop_
_entity_poly.entity_id
_entity_poly.type
_entity_poly.pdbx_seq_one_letter_code
_entity_poly.pdbx_strand_id
1 'polypeptide(L)'
;MQDIIENKGCSAGHLLATTKRRRGFRFDAEKYEREKREREEARERQWVAEMDAMHPRSGYCYFVGSREAGIVKIGFSRNLAERVNRLKSNSGPYRLELLAKVVGGSERERHYHCKFETFRFSGEWFHLSPEIEEEISRLSHAISGGR
;
A
#
# COMPACT_ATOMS: atom_id res chain seq x y z
N MET A 1 17.71 -24.99 6.47
CA MET A 1 17.70 -24.17 5.25
C MET A 1 16.65 -23.10 5.43
N GLN A 2 17.02 -22.05 6.17
CA GLN A 2 16.15 -20.89 6.42
C GLN A 2 16.79 -19.76 5.62
N ASP A 3 16.29 -19.54 4.41
CA ASP A 3 16.87 -18.52 3.54
C ASP A 3 16.63 -17.14 4.10
N ILE A 4 17.73 -16.40 4.09
CA ILE A 4 17.91 -15.02 4.53
C ILE A 4 17.05 -14.16 3.60
N ILE A 5 15.91 -13.67 4.09
CA ILE A 5 15.23 -12.56 3.42
C ILE A 5 16.10 -11.34 3.68
N GLU A 6 16.97 -11.03 2.72
CA GLU A 6 17.72 -9.78 2.67
C GLU A 6 16.75 -8.63 2.90
N ASN A 7 16.97 -7.97 4.04
CA ASN A 7 16.31 -6.74 4.46
C ASN A 7 16.68 -5.63 3.48
N LYS A 8 16.00 -5.58 2.33
CA LYS A 8 16.06 -4.41 1.46
C LYS A 8 15.25 -3.32 2.15
N GLY A 9 16.02 -2.40 2.72
CA GLY A 9 15.53 -1.21 3.37
C GLY A 9 14.57 -0.46 2.48
N CYS A 10 13.66 0.25 3.14
CA CYS A 10 12.77 1.23 2.56
C CYS A 10 13.64 2.34 1.94
N SER A 11 14.21 2.12 0.75
CA SER A 11 15.05 3.10 0.07
C SER A 11 14.17 3.98 -0.79
N ALA A 12 13.75 5.11 -0.21
CA ALA A 12 13.32 6.27 -0.97
C ALA A 12 14.52 6.74 -1.81
N GLY A 13 14.61 6.23 -3.04
CA GLY A 13 15.62 6.65 -4.01
C GLY A 13 15.25 8.00 -4.62
N HIS A 14 15.50 9.08 -3.88
CA HIS A 14 15.52 10.44 -4.43
C HIS A 14 16.83 10.61 -5.20
N LEU A 15 16.79 10.38 -6.52
CA LEU A 15 17.89 10.72 -7.42
C LEU A 15 17.61 12.10 -8.01
N LEU A 16 18.32 13.10 -7.50
CA LEU A 16 18.38 14.45 -8.09
C LEU A 16 18.85 14.30 -9.54
N ALA A 17 17.96 14.57 -10.49
CA ALA A 17 18.30 14.63 -11.90
C ALA A 17 19.24 15.81 -12.12
N THR A 18 20.51 15.50 -12.33
CA THR A 18 21.54 16.47 -12.73
C THR A 18 21.18 17.05 -14.09
N THR A 19 21.00 18.37 -14.13
CA THR A 19 20.65 19.14 -15.32
C THR A 19 21.83 19.19 -16.30
N LYS A 20 21.95 18.18 -17.16
CA LYS A 20 22.91 18.20 -18.27
C LYS A 20 22.25 18.79 -19.52
N ARG A 21 22.43 20.10 -19.74
CA ARG A 21 22.06 20.81 -20.98
C ARG A 21 22.77 20.17 -22.18
N ARG A 22 22.06 19.41 -23.00
CA ARG A 22 22.41 19.16 -24.42
C ARG A 22 21.40 19.88 -25.30
N ARG A 23 21.89 20.78 -26.16
CA ARG A 23 21.07 21.50 -27.15
C ARG A 23 20.36 20.50 -28.06
N GLY A 24 19.06 20.73 -28.30
CA GLY A 24 18.27 20.02 -29.31
C GLY A 24 17.27 18.99 -28.78
N PHE A 25 17.27 18.65 -27.49
CA PHE A 25 16.28 17.74 -26.91
C PHE A 25 15.30 18.54 -26.05
N ARG A 26 14.06 18.70 -26.52
CA ARG A 26 12.97 19.24 -25.69
C ARG A 26 12.62 18.13 -24.71
N PHE A 27 13.23 18.15 -23.53
CA PHE A 27 12.85 17.27 -22.43
C PHE A 27 11.46 17.67 -21.99
N ASP A 28 10.47 16.84 -22.34
CA ASP A 28 9.11 16.98 -21.87
C ASP A 28 9.03 16.33 -20.49
N ALA A 29 9.08 17.18 -19.46
CA ALA A 29 9.07 16.76 -18.06
C ALA A 29 7.74 16.06 -17.70
N GLU A 30 6.61 16.52 -18.25
CA GLU A 30 5.30 15.94 -17.99
C GLU A 30 5.18 14.53 -18.60
N LYS A 31 5.70 14.35 -19.81
CA LYS A 31 5.81 13.04 -20.47
C LYS A 31 6.72 12.10 -19.69
N TYR A 32 7.87 12.58 -19.22
CA TYR A 32 8.79 11.77 -18.42
C TYR A 32 8.17 11.32 -17.10
N GLU A 33 7.55 12.22 -16.33
CA GLU A 33 6.92 11.86 -15.06
C GLU A 33 5.74 10.90 -15.26
N ARG A 34 4.94 11.07 -16.32
CA ARG A 34 3.88 10.12 -16.68
C ARG A 34 4.44 8.73 -17.01
N GLU A 35 5.43 8.65 -17.89
CA GLU A 35 6.05 7.37 -18.27
C GLU A 35 6.76 6.70 -17.08
N LYS A 36 7.36 7.49 -16.19
CA LYS A 36 7.95 7.00 -14.94
C LYS A 36 6.89 6.41 -14.02
N ARG A 37 5.79 7.13 -13.79
CA ARG A 37 4.65 6.65 -13.00
C ARG A 37 4.05 5.38 -13.60
N GLU A 38 3.83 5.33 -14.91
CA GLU A 38 3.34 4.13 -15.60
C GLU A 38 4.27 2.93 -15.42
N ARG A 39 5.59 3.12 -15.47
CA ARG A 39 6.57 2.06 -15.21
C ARG A 39 6.56 1.61 -13.76
N GLU A 40 6.50 2.55 -12.82
CA GLU A 40 6.43 2.23 -11.39
C GLU A 40 5.14 1.48 -11.08
N GLU A 41 4.00 1.93 -11.61
CA GLU A 41 2.71 1.26 -11.49
C GLU A 41 2.74 -0.13 -12.16
N ALA A 42 3.33 -0.28 -13.35
CA ALA A 42 3.43 -1.56 -14.04
C ALA A 42 4.32 -2.55 -13.26
N ARG A 43 5.45 -2.07 -12.72
CA ARG A 43 6.33 -2.87 -11.86
C ARG A 43 5.64 -3.26 -10.56
N GLU A 44 4.91 -2.34 -9.93
CA GLU A 44 4.12 -2.61 -8.74
C GLU A 44 3.04 -3.65 -9.04
N ARG A 45 2.30 -3.53 -10.15
CA ARG A 45 1.30 -4.51 -10.60
C ARG A 45 1.92 -5.89 -10.82
N GLN A 46 3.06 -5.96 -11.50
CA GLN A 46 3.75 -7.22 -11.76
C GLN A 46 4.22 -7.87 -10.45
N TRP A 47 4.84 -7.10 -9.55
CA TRP A 47 5.26 -7.59 -8.24
C TRP A 47 4.07 -8.08 -7.40
N VAL A 48 2.96 -7.34 -7.38
CA VAL A 48 1.72 -7.73 -6.70
C VAL A 48 1.20 -9.08 -7.23
N ALA A 49 1.12 -9.24 -8.55
CA ALA A 49 0.65 -10.47 -9.18
C ALA A 49 1.58 -11.67 -8.88
N GLU A 50 2.89 -11.46 -8.96
CA GLU A 50 3.89 -12.49 -8.65
C GLU A 50 3.84 -12.91 -7.16
N MET A 51 3.69 -11.95 -6.25
CA MET A 51 3.56 -12.22 -4.82
C MET A 51 2.26 -12.95 -4.46
N ASP A 52 1.14 -12.59 -5.10
CA ASP A 52 -0.12 -13.31 -4.92
C ASP A 52 -0.03 -14.75 -5.43
N ALA A 53 0.68 -14.99 -6.54
CA ALA A 53 0.93 -16.33 -7.06
C ALA A 53 1.87 -17.15 -6.17
N MET A 54 2.88 -16.52 -5.57
CA MET A 54 3.88 -17.20 -4.73
C MET A 54 3.33 -17.54 -3.34
N HIS A 55 2.45 -16.71 -2.77
CA HIS A 55 1.98 -16.91 -1.40
C HIS A 55 0.44 -16.88 -1.23
N PRO A 56 -0.30 -17.78 -1.92
CA PRO A 56 -1.76 -17.78 -1.97
C PRO A 56 -2.46 -18.06 -0.63
N ARG A 57 -1.73 -18.49 0.41
CA ARG A 57 -2.27 -18.77 1.76
C ARG A 57 -1.74 -17.85 2.85
N SER A 58 -1.15 -16.71 2.49
CA SER A 58 -0.54 -15.82 3.48
C SER A 58 -1.53 -15.23 4.47
N GLY A 59 -2.77 -14.98 4.04
CA GLY A 59 -3.76 -14.20 4.77
C GLY A 59 -4.13 -12.94 3.98
N TYR A 60 -4.56 -11.91 4.69
CA TYR A 60 -4.98 -10.64 4.13
C TYR A 60 -4.20 -9.48 4.73
N CYS A 61 -3.72 -8.58 3.86
CA CYS A 61 -3.42 -7.22 4.25
C CYS A 61 -4.72 -6.40 4.21
N TYR A 62 -4.96 -5.57 5.21
CA TYR A 62 -6.22 -4.89 5.41
C TYR A 62 -6.06 -3.44 5.85
N PHE A 63 -7.06 -2.65 5.50
CA PHE A 63 -7.23 -1.25 5.86
C PHE A 63 -8.46 -1.16 6.75
N VAL A 64 -8.28 -0.83 8.02
CA VAL A 64 -9.39 -0.64 8.97
C VAL A 64 -9.29 0.76 9.56
N GLY A 65 -10.37 1.52 9.54
CA GLY A 65 -10.29 2.93 9.91
C GLY A 65 -11.64 3.55 10.16
N SER A 66 -11.62 4.83 10.46
CA SER A 66 -12.81 5.67 10.57
C SER A 66 -12.61 6.86 9.65
N ARG A 67 -13.51 6.97 8.66
CA ARG A 67 -13.55 8.12 7.74
C ARG A 67 -13.87 9.41 8.49
N GLU A 68 -14.76 9.33 9.47
CA GLU A 68 -15.14 10.44 10.36
C GLU A 68 -13.93 10.96 11.15
N ALA A 69 -13.14 10.05 11.73
CA ALA A 69 -11.95 10.45 12.49
C ALA A 69 -10.71 10.69 11.61
N GLY A 70 -10.81 10.47 10.29
CA GLY A 70 -9.69 10.67 9.36
C GLY A 70 -8.47 9.79 9.65
N ILE A 71 -8.68 8.57 10.16
CA ILE A 71 -7.60 7.64 10.52
C ILE A 71 -7.80 6.27 9.90
N VAL A 72 -6.69 5.61 9.59
CA VAL A 72 -6.67 4.25 9.06
C VAL A 72 -5.49 3.47 9.61
N LYS A 73 -5.73 2.21 9.93
CA LYS A 73 -4.73 1.22 10.30
C LYS A 73 -4.52 0.28 9.14
N ILE A 74 -3.26 0.05 8.82
CA ILE A 74 -2.83 -0.93 7.82
C ILE A 74 -2.19 -2.09 8.55
N GLY A 75 -2.75 -3.28 8.41
CA GLY A 75 -2.26 -4.47 9.11
C GLY A 75 -2.40 -5.74 8.27
N PHE A 76 -1.86 -6.83 8.80
CA PHE A 76 -1.97 -8.16 8.21
C PHE A 76 -2.62 -9.15 9.18
N SER A 77 -3.42 -10.09 8.65
CA SER A 77 -3.93 -11.22 9.42
C SER A 77 -4.28 -12.42 8.57
N ARG A 78 -4.05 -13.62 9.11
CA ARG A 78 -4.60 -14.88 8.57
C ARG A 78 -6.08 -15.07 8.90
N ASN A 79 -6.57 -14.47 9.98
CA ASN A 79 -7.98 -14.49 10.39
C ASN A 79 -8.53 -13.05 10.47
N LEU A 80 -8.81 -12.48 9.29
CA LEU A 80 -9.21 -11.09 9.16
C LEU A 80 -10.51 -10.77 9.92
N ALA A 81 -11.51 -11.66 9.85
CA ALA A 81 -12.80 -11.44 10.49
C ALA A 81 -12.66 -11.30 12.02
N GLU A 82 -11.94 -12.23 12.64
CA GLU A 82 -11.67 -12.19 14.08
C GLU A 82 -10.85 -10.96 14.47
N ARG A 83 -9.82 -10.63 13.68
CA ARG A 83 -8.96 -9.46 13.93
C ARG A 83 -9.74 -8.15 13.88
N VAL A 84 -10.58 -7.96 12.85
CA VAL A 84 -11.42 -6.76 12.70
C VAL A 84 -12.42 -6.66 13.83
N ASN A 85 -13.06 -7.76 14.23
CA ASN A 85 -14.00 -7.76 15.36
C ASN A 85 -13.32 -7.33 16.66
N ARG A 86 -12.14 -7.88 16.98
CA ARG A 86 -11.36 -7.46 18.17
C ARG A 86 -10.98 -5.98 18.12
N LEU A 87 -10.62 -5.47 16.94
CA LEU A 87 -10.28 -4.05 16.77
C LEU A 87 -11.49 -3.14 16.98
N LYS A 88 -12.66 -3.51 16.45
CA LYS A 88 -13.92 -2.78 16.67
C LYS A 88 -14.34 -2.79 18.14
N SER A 89 -14.16 -3.91 18.85
CA SER A 89 -14.48 -3.98 20.28
C SER A 89 -13.56 -3.09 21.13
N ASN A 90 -12.34 -2.84 20.67
CA ASN A 90 -11.34 -2.06 21.39
C ASN A 90 -11.24 -0.60 20.91
N SER A 91 -12.09 -0.15 19.98
CA SER A 91 -11.95 1.17 19.35
C SER A 91 -12.59 2.33 20.13
N GLY A 92 -13.20 2.04 21.28
CA GLY A 92 -13.80 3.05 22.13
C GLY A 92 -14.88 3.86 21.38
N PRO A 93 -14.82 5.20 21.37
CA PRO A 93 -15.84 6.04 20.70
C PRO A 93 -15.74 6.00 19.17
N TYR A 94 -14.61 5.55 18.60
CA TYR A 94 -14.42 5.57 17.16
C TYR A 94 -15.11 4.38 16.49
N ARG A 95 -15.98 4.65 15.53
CA ARG A 95 -16.58 3.63 14.67
C ARG A 95 -15.55 3.17 13.64
N LEU A 96 -14.88 2.05 13.91
CA LEU A 96 -13.96 1.43 12.96
C LEU A 96 -14.70 0.55 11.95
N GLU A 97 -14.28 0.63 10.70
CA GLU A 97 -14.83 -0.12 9.58
C GLU A 97 -13.70 -0.75 8.77
N LEU A 98 -13.94 -1.93 8.21
CA LEU A 98 -13.03 -2.53 7.25
C LEU A 98 -13.22 -1.81 5.92
N LEU A 99 -12.26 -0.98 5.53
CA LEU A 99 -12.32 -0.12 4.36
C LEU A 99 -11.89 -0.87 3.09
N ALA A 100 -10.84 -1.68 3.20
CA ALA A 100 -10.35 -2.53 2.14
C ALA A 100 -9.61 -3.74 2.69
N LYS A 101 -9.53 -4.79 1.89
CA LYS A 101 -8.65 -5.93 2.13
C LYS A 101 -8.08 -6.40 0.81
N VAL A 102 -6.93 -7.03 0.86
CA VAL A 102 -6.31 -7.66 -0.29
C VAL A 102 -5.59 -8.91 0.19
N VAL A 103 -5.60 -9.97 -0.63
CA VAL A 103 -4.77 -11.16 -0.36
C VAL A 103 -3.33 -10.71 -0.17
N GLY A 104 -2.53 -11.40 0.63
CA GLY A 104 -1.12 -11.04 0.82
C GLY A 104 -0.71 -11.03 2.27
N GLY A 105 0.58 -11.28 2.48
CA GLY A 105 1.20 -11.41 3.79
C GLY A 105 1.73 -10.11 4.37
N SER A 106 2.61 -10.26 5.34
CA SER A 106 3.40 -9.18 5.95
C SER A 106 4.21 -8.37 4.93
N GLU A 107 4.57 -8.93 3.78
CA GLU A 107 5.26 -8.18 2.71
C GLU A 107 4.38 -7.10 2.09
N ARG A 108 3.08 -7.38 1.91
CA ARG A 108 2.13 -6.41 1.37
C ARG A 108 1.81 -5.32 2.39
N GLU A 109 1.72 -5.69 3.66
CA GLU A 109 1.67 -4.73 4.76
C GLU A 109 2.89 -3.82 4.76
N ARG A 110 4.11 -4.39 4.69
CA ARG A 110 5.37 -3.62 4.63
C ARG A 110 5.42 -2.70 3.43
N HIS A 111 4.97 -3.17 2.26
CA HIS A 111 4.85 -2.35 1.05
C HIS A 111 3.97 -1.12 1.30
N TYR A 112 2.76 -1.31 1.83
CA TYR A 112 1.87 -0.19 2.12
C TYR A 112 2.35 0.73 3.22
N HIS A 113 3.01 0.18 4.25
CA HIS A 113 3.67 0.95 5.28
C HIS A 113 4.75 1.86 4.70
N CYS A 114 5.60 1.35 3.81
CA CYS A 114 6.61 2.14 3.10
C CYS A 114 5.98 3.16 2.15
N LYS A 115 4.94 2.76 1.39
CA LYS A 115 4.24 3.63 0.43
C LYS A 115 3.59 4.84 1.11
N PHE A 116 3.04 4.66 2.31
CA PHE A 116 2.31 5.68 3.05
C PHE A 116 3.03 6.20 4.28
N GLU A 117 4.35 6.01 4.37
CA GLU A 117 5.17 6.40 5.52
C GLU A 117 4.97 7.88 5.89
N THR A 118 4.81 8.74 4.88
CA THR A 118 4.57 10.19 5.04
C THR A 118 3.28 10.52 5.79
N PHE A 119 2.31 9.60 5.84
CA PHE A 119 1.04 9.77 6.56
C PHE A 119 1.00 9.02 7.88
N ARG A 120 2.06 8.30 8.24
CA ARG A 120 2.12 7.55 9.50
C ARG A 120 2.16 8.51 10.67
N PHE A 121 1.25 8.34 11.64
CA PHE A 121 1.26 9.14 12.86
C PHE A 121 1.62 8.33 14.12
N SER A 122 1.25 7.04 14.19
CA SER A 122 1.62 6.19 15.34
C SER A 122 1.56 4.71 15.02
N GLY A 123 2.72 4.05 15.01
CA GLY A 123 2.83 2.61 14.76
C GLY A 123 2.21 2.21 13.42
N GLU A 124 1.16 1.38 13.47
CA GLU A 124 0.42 0.90 12.30
C GLU A 124 -0.72 1.84 11.87
N TRP A 125 -0.83 3.03 12.48
CA TRP A 125 -1.88 4.02 12.20
C TRP A 125 -1.37 5.20 11.37
N PHE A 126 -2.20 5.60 10.41
CA PHE A 126 -1.96 6.60 9.40
C PHE A 126 -3.13 7.60 9.35
N HIS A 127 -2.83 8.84 8.98
CA HIS A 127 -3.86 9.80 8.58
C HIS A 127 -4.49 9.35 7.26
N LEU A 128 -5.81 9.40 7.17
CA LEU A 128 -6.54 9.03 5.98
C LEU A 128 -6.41 10.15 4.92
N SER A 129 -5.37 10.07 4.11
CA SER A 129 -5.08 11.01 3.03
C SER A 129 -5.83 10.62 1.73
N PRO A 130 -5.96 11.56 0.77
CA PRO A 130 -6.53 11.25 -0.55
C PRO A 130 -5.83 10.07 -1.24
N GLU A 131 -4.52 9.95 -1.10
CA GLU A 131 -3.72 8.86 -1.70
C GLU A 131 -4.07 7.49 -1.11
N ILE A 132 -4.35 7.43 0.21
CA ILE A 132 -4.80 6.18 0.85
C ILE A 132 -6.25 5.87 0.46
N GLU A 133 -7.10 6.88 0.35
CA GLU A 133 -8.49 6.73 -0.09
C GLU A 133 -8.61 6.19 -1.53
N GLU A 134 -7.80 6.71 -2.44
CA GLU A 134 -7.69 6.22 -3.81
C GLU A 134 -7.30 4.74 -3.85
N GLU A 135 -6.32 4.35 -3.03
CA GLU A 135 -5.87 2.97 -2.94
C GLU A 135 -6.94 2.05 -2.33
N ILE A 136 -7.65 2.50 -1.28
CA ILE A 136 -8.79 1.78 -0.70
C ILE A 136 -9.88 1.58 -1.75
N SER A 137 -10.20 2.61 -2.52
CA SER A 137 -11.17 2.54 -3.61
C SER A 137 -10.73 1.54 -4.69
N ARG A 138 -9.47 1.60 -5.11
CA ARG A 138 -8.89 0.67 -6.09
C ARG A 138 -9.03 -0.79 -5.64
N LEU A 139 -8.75 -1.07 -4.36
CA LEU A 139 -8.82 -2.42 -3.80
C LEU A 139 -10.27 -2.92 -3.60
N SER A 140 -11.19 -2.03 -3.21
CA SER A 140 -12.59 -2.43 -2.97
C SER A 140 -13.32 -2.79 -4.26
N HIS A 141 -13.07 -2.06 -5.35
CA HIS A 141 -13.67 -2.34 -6.65
C HIS A 141 -13.18 -3.65 -7.27
N ALA A 142 -11.93 -4.05 -6.99
CA ALA A 142 -11.38 -5.31 -7.49
C ALA A 142 -12.07 -6.57 -6.91
N ILE A 143 -12.72 -6.46 -5.74
CA ILE A 143 -13.39 -7.58 -5.07
C ILE A 143 -14.81 -7.83 -5.62
N SER A 144 -15.47 -6.79 -6.16
CA SER A 144 -16.85 -6.88 -6.65
C SER A 144 -17.01 -7.62 -7.98
N GLY A 145 -15.92 -7.95 -8.67
CA GLY A 145 -15.90 -8.64 -9.96
C GLY A 145 -15.87 -10.18 -9.90
N GLY A 146 -15.85 -10.77 -8.71
CA GLY A 146 -15.88 -12.22 -8.51
C GLY A 146 -17.17 -12.67 -7.83
N ARG A 147 -18.24 -12.83 -8.61
CA ARG A 147 -19.43 -13.60 -8.22
C ARG A 147 -19.73 -14.63 -9.28
#